data_AF-D2ATG6-F1
#
_entry.id   AF-D2ATG6-F1
#
_cell.length_a   1.000
_cell.length_b   1.000
_cell.length_c   1.000
_cell.angle_alpha   90.00
_cell.angle_beta   90.00
_cell.angle_gamma   90.00
#
_symmetry.space_group_name_H-M   'P 1'
#
loop_
_entity.id
_entity.type
_entity.pdbx_description
1 polymer ?
#
loop_
_entity_poly.entity_id
_entity_poly.type
_entity_poly.pdbx_seq_one_letter_code
_entity_poly.pdbx_strand_id
1 'polypeptide(L)'
;MARHFELSEPPAGLATQLGRGGDRVERLLHGFCEATRPSTAPGFTSPAPARPATRFTVVLDRGTAAATMDQVDPGWLADLDRRRAAARSRLLEAGREDQLELAEHVAMLVATPRLDPADPEDAEARAVSGALLWLIGTVVAGALAGGDGGEDEDGTLAELADLLESGWWPIGRVNGRFLISPYTAARGEPRD
;
A
#
# COMPACT_ATOMS: atom_id res chain seq x y z
N MET A 1 10.29 -26.11 -5.03
CA MET A 1 11.09 -25.37 -4.04
C MET A 1 10.13 -24.73 -3.07
N ALA A 2 10.19 -25.07 -1.78
CA ALA A 2 9.23 -24.61 -0.79
C ALA A 2 9.49 -23.13 -0.44
N ARG A 3 8.45 -22.30 -0.59
CA ARG A 3 8.41 -20.87 -0.25
C ARG A 3 8.39 -20.71 1.27
N HIS A 4 9.53 -20.85 1.93
CA HIS A 4 9.61 -20.92 3.40
C HIS A 4 9.54 -19.57 4.13
N PHE A 5 9.32 -18.46 3.43
CA PHE A 5 9.34 -17.12 4.02
C PHE A 5 8.12 -16.26 3.62
N GLU A 6 7.07 -16.84 3.05
CA GLU A 6 5.86 -16.09 2.69
C GLU A 6 4.85 -16.09 3.83
N LEU A 7 4.42 -14.90 4.27
CA LEU A 7 3.31 -14.76 5.21
C LEU A 7 2.00 -14.63 4.44
N SER A 8 1.07 -15.56 4.70
CA SER A 8 -0.29 -15.49 4.16
C SER A 8 -1.13 -14.40 4.82
N GLU A 9 -0.75 -13.94 6.00
CA GLU A 9 -1.44 -12.89 6.78
C GLU A 9 -0.47 -12.30 7.82
N PRO A 10 -0.78 -11.12 8.39
CA PRO A 10 -0.01 -10.55 9.50
C PRO A 10 0.03 -11.52 10.70
N PRO A 11 1.15 -11.64 11.42
CA PRO A 11 1.23 -12.53 12.58
C PRO A 11 0.32 -12.05 13.71
N ALA A 12 -0.31 -13.00 14.41
CA ALA A 12 -1.15 -12.68 15.56
C ALA A 12 -0.37 -11.92 16.63
N GLY A 13 -0.95 -10.83 17.14
CA GLY A 13 -0.32 -9.98 18.15
C GLY A 13 0.72 -9.00 17.59
N LEU A 14 0.77 -8.80 16.26
CA LEU A 14 1.62 -7.79 15.63
C LEU A 14 1.34 -6.40 16.23
N ALA A 15 0.07 -6.02 16.38
CA ALA A 15 -0.30 -4.74 16.98
C ALA A 15 0.36 -4.52 18.35
N THR A 16 0.35 -5.54 19.21
CA THR A 16 0.98 -5.51 20.54
C THR A 16 2.49 -5.35 20.45
N GLN A 17 3.15 -6.07 19.53
CA GLN A 17 4.60 -6.00 19.33
C GLN A 17 5.06 -4.63 18.82
N LEU A 18 4.25 -4.02 17.94
CA LEU A 18 4.52 -2.70 17.38
C LEU A 18 4.22 -1.58 18.38
N GLY A 19 3.34 -1.82 19.36
CA GLY A 19 2.96 -0.82 20.35
C GLY A 19 2.11 0.30 19.73
N ARG A 20 2.44 1.56 20.02
CA ARG A 20 1.66 2.71 19.56
C ARG A 20 1.55 2.75 18.03
N GLY A 21 0.32 2.75 17.52
CA GLY A 21 0.06 2.71 16.07
C GLY A 21 0.10 1.31 15.45
N GLY A 22 0.41 0.28 16.24
CA GLY A 22 0.38 -1.12 15.83
C GLY A 22 -0.98 -1.55 15.30
N ASP A 23 -2.09 -1.16 15.96
CA ASP A 23 -3.45 -1.49 15.49
C ASP A 23 -3.75 -0.97 14.08
N ARG A 24 -3.18 0.18 13.70
CA ARG A 24 -3.36 0.74 12.36
C ARG A 24 -2.55 -0.02 11.33
N VAL A 25 -1.33 -0.41 11.67
CA VAL A 25 -0.49 -1.26 10.80
C VAL A 25 -1.14 -2.63 10.61
N GLU A 26 -1.59 -3.26 11.70
CA GLU A 26 -2.23 -4.58 11.64
C GLU A 26 -3.49 -4.55 10.78
N ARG A 27 -4.35 -3.54 10.96
CA ARG A 27 -5.55 -3.33 10.15
C ARG A 27 -5.22 -3.11 8.67
N LEU A 28 -4.27 -2.22 8.37
CA LEU A 28 -3.82 -1.96 6.99
C LEU A 28 -3.38 -3.26 6.31
N LEU A 29 -2.52 -4.04 6.97
CA LEU A 29 -1.99 -5.27 6.38
C LEU A 29 -3.04 -6.38 6.28
N HIS A 30 -3.98 -6.47 7.23
CA HIS A 30 -5.11 -7.39 7.12
C HIS A 30 -6.03 -7.01 5.96
N GLY A 31 -6.45 -5.74 5.84
CA GLY A 31 -7.28 -5.31 4.72
C GLY A 31 -6.59 -5.49 3.38
N PHE A 32 -5.29 -5.17 3.30
CA PHE A 32 -4.48 -5.48 2.13
C PHE A 32 -4.51 -6.97 1.78
N CYS A 33 -4.36 -7.85 2.78
CA CYS A 33 -4.45 -9.30 2.56
C CYS A 33 -5.81 -9.72 2.03
N GLU A 34 -6.90 -9.24 2.62
CA GLU A 34 -8.27 -9.56 2.22
C GLU A 34 -8.58 -9.07 0.82
N ALA A 35 -8.22 -7.83 0.50
CA ALA A 35 -8.52 -7.21 -0.78
C ALA A 35 -7.73 -7.82 -1.95
N THR A 36 -6.63 -8.52 -1.65
CA THR A 36 -5.80 -9.24 -2.64
C THR A 36 -6.08 -10.75 -2.65
N ARG A 37 -7.04 -11.25 -1.84
CA ARG A 37 -7.45 -12.66 -1.94
C ARG A 37 -8.08 -12.92 -3.30
N PRO A 38 -7.74 -14.04 -3.96
CA PRO A 38 -8.43 -14.46 -5.18
C PRO A 38 -9.92 -14.63 -4.89
N SER A 39 -10.76 -13.80 -5.49
CA SER A 39 -12.20 -14.01 -5.42
C SER A 39 -12.57 -15.20 -6.29
N THR A 40 -13.27 -16.18 -5.72
CA THR A 40 -13.87 -17.30 -6.47
C THR A 40 -15.14 -16.88 -7.22
N ALA A 41 -15.61 -15.64 -7.03
CA ALA A 41 -16.75 -15.10 -7.73
C ALA A 41 -16.31 -14.47 -9.06
N PRO A 42 -16.84 -14.91 -10.22
CA PRO A 42 -16.61 -14.23 -11.48
C PRO A 42 -17.15 -12.79 -11.37
N GLY A 43 -16.28 -11.80 -11.59
CA GLY A 43 -16.65 -10.39 -11.57
C GLY A 43 -16.52 -9.69 -10.22
N PHE A 44 -15.46 -9.98 -9.43
CA PHE A 44 -15.11 -9.14 -8.28
C PHE A 44 -14.75 -7.72 -8.75
N THR A 45 -15.78 -6.89 -8.90
CA THR A 45 -15.66 -5.45 -8.90
C THR A 45 -15.30 -5.07 -7.47
N SER A 46 -14.05 -4.66 -7.23
CA SER A 46 -13.71 -4.04 -5.94
C SER A 46 -14.79 -2.99 -5.65
N PRO A 47 -15.46 -3.04 -4.50
CA PRO A 47 -16.55 -2.10 -4.22
C PRO A 47 -16.01 -0.69 -4.41
N ALA A 48 -16.78 0.15 -5.12
CA ALA A 48 -16.42 1.55 -5.34
C ALA A 48 -15.91 2.14 -4.02
N PRO A 49 -14.79 2.90 -4.03
CA PRO A 49 -14.16 3.36 -2.80
C PRO A 49 -15.22 4.01 -1.91
N ALA A 50 -15.38 3.49 -0.69
CA ALA A 50 -16.51 3.82 0.20
C ALA A 50 -16.58 5.31 0.56
N ARG A 51 -15.49 6.05 0.31
CA ARG A 51 -15.44 7.50 0.26
C ARG A 51 -14.80 7.91 -1.06
N PRO A 52 -15.44 8.78 -1.88
CA PRO A 52 -14.73 9.38 -3.00
C PRO A 52 -13.59 10.22 -2.43
N ALA A 53 -12.37 9.72 -2.61
CA ALA A 53 -11.11 10.36 -2.28
C ALA A 53 -10.99 11.66 -3.09
N THR A 54 -11.53 12.75 -2.54
CA THR A 54 -11.68 14.06 -3.19
C THR A 54 -12.65 14.09 -4.38
N ARG A 55 -13.18 15.28 -4.73
CA ARG A 55 -14.12 15.49 -5.87
C ARG A 55 -13.51 15.17 -7.26
N PHE A 56 -12.27 14.68 -7.33
CA PHE A 56 -11.52 14.47 -8.57
C PHE A 56 -10.81 13.10 -8.62
N THR A 57 -11.37 12.08 -7.98
CA THR A 57 -10.89 10.70 -8.13
C THR A 57 -11.23 10.18 -9.53
N VAL A 58 -10.25 9.61 -10.23
CA VAL A 58 -10.47 8.84 -11.46
C VAL A 58 -10.00 7.41 -11.22
N VAL A 59 -10.90 6.47 -11.50
CA VAL A 59 -10.57 5.04 -11.49
C VAL A 59 -10.01 4.67 -12.86
N LEU A 60 -8.79 4.17 -12.88
CA LEU A 60 -8.15 3.63 -14.07
C LEU A 60 -8.27 2.11 -14.10
N ASP A 61 -8.35 1.55 -15.30
CA ASP A 61 -7.99 0.16 -15.51
C ASP A 61 -6.47 -0.03 -15.34
N ARG A 62 -6.07 -1.28 -15.09
CA ARG A 62 -4.68 -1.62 -14.77
C ARG A 62 -3.69 -1.30 -15.89
N GLY A 63 -4.08 -1.52 -17.15
CA GLY A 63 -3.20 -1.24 -18.29
C GLY A 63 -2.91 0.24 -18.43
N THR A 64 -3.92 1.07 -18.17
CA THR A 64 -3.79 2.53 -18.20
C THR A 64 -3.01 3.06 -17.01
N ALA A 65 -3.11 2.41 -15.84
CA ALA A 65 -2.41 2.82 -14.63
C ALA A 65 -0.88 2.86 -14.81
N ALA A 66 -0.31 1.83 -15.44
CA ALA A 66 1.14 1.69 -15.55
C ALA A 66 1.74 2.70 -16.55
N ALA A 67 1.12 2.90 -17.71
CA ALA A 67 1.47 3.95 -18.68
C ALA A 67 1.29 5.39 -18.13
N THR A 68 0.57 5.56 -17.02
CA THR A 68 0.31 6.86 -16.39
C THR A 68 1.30 7.19 -15.27
N MET A 69 2.14 6.25 -14.84
CA MET A 69 3.10 6.47 -13.75
C MET A 69 4.10 7.60 -14.06
N ASP A 70 4.56 7.73 -15.30
CA ASP A 70 5.49 8.77 -15.72
C ASP A 70 4.90 10.20 -15.67
N GLN A 71 3.57 10.29 -15.52
CA GLN A 71 2.84 11.57 -15.48
C GLN A 71 2.44 11.97 -14.05
N VAL A 72 2.77 11.14 -13.05
CA VAL A 72 2.50 11.46 -11.64
C VAL A 72 3.27 12.71 -11.25
N ASP A 73 2.54 13.65 -10.62
CA ASP A 73 3.06 14.93 -10.14
C ASP A 73 4.28 14.70 -9.22
N PRO A 74 5.49 15.15 -9.63
CA PRO A 74 6.69 15.00 -8.82
C PRO A 74 6.58 15.69 -7.46
N GLY A 75 5.77 16.75 -7.35
CA GLY A 75 5.52 17.44 -6.10
C GLY A 75 4.75 16.58 -5.09
N TRP A 76 3.84 15.73 -5.55
CA TRP A 76 3.11 14.78 -4.71
C TRP A 76 4.04 13.68 -4.19
N LEU A 77 4.89 13.11 -5.06
CA LEU A 77 5.90 12.12 -4.66
C LEU A 77 6.88 12.70 -3.64
N ALA A 78 7.40 13.90 -3.91
CA ALA A 78 8.30 14.59 -2.99
C ALA A 78 7.65 14.90 -1.64
N ASP A 79 6.33 15.15 -1.60
CA ASP A 79 5.61 15.32 -0.34
C ASP A 79 5.53 14.03 0.48
N LEU A 80 5.19 12.91 -0.18
CA LEU A 80 5.17 11.60 0.47
C LEU A 80 6.56 11.19 0.97
N ASP A 81 7.61 11.44 0.20
CA ASP A 81 8.99 11.19 0.64
C ASP A 81 9.36 12.02 1.87
N ARG A 82 8.99 13.32 1.90
CA ARG A 82 9.19 14.16 3.09
C ARG A 82 8.43 13.63 4.30
N ARG A 83 7.17 13.22 4.13
CA ARG A 83 6.36 12.65 5.21
C ARG A 83 6.95 11.34 5.72
N ARG A 84 7.40 10.46 4.81
CA ARG A 84 8.09 9.21 5.16
C ARG A 84 9.36 9.50 5.96
N ALA A 85 10.21 10.40 5.47
CA ALA A 85 11.44 10.78 6.15
C ALA A 85 11.16 11.35 7.56
N ALA A 86 10.19 12.25 7.68
CA ALA A 86 9.78 12.81 8.96
C ALA A 86 9.25 11.73 9.93
N ALA A 87 8.43 10.80 9.45
CA ALA A 87 7.93 9.69 10.25
C ALA A 87 9.07 8.78 10.77
N ARG A 88 10.04 8.45 9.90
CA ARG A 88 11.23 7.68 10.28
C ARG A 88 12.08 8.42 11.31
N SER A 89 12.34 9.72 11.11
CA SER A 89 13.07 10.54 12.08
C SER A 89 12.41 10.56 13.45
N ARG A 90 11.07 10.73 13.52
CA ARG A 90 10.33 10.68 14.80
C ARG A 90 10.41 9.32 15.48
N LEU A 91 10.35 8.23 14.70
CA LEU A 91 10.47 6.88 15.25
C LEU A 91 11.87 6.62 15.80
N LEU A 92 12.91 7.07 15.09
CA LEU A 92 14.29 7.05 15.58
C LEU A 92 14.45 7.87 16.88
N GLU A 93 13.95 9.10 16.91
CA GLU A 93 13.99 9.97 18.11
C GLU A 93 13.26 9.33 19.31
N ALA A 94 12.20 8.55 19.04
CA ALA A 94 11.47 7.80 20.05
C ALA A 94 12.10 6.44 20.41
N GLY A 95 13.23 6.06 19.81
CA GLY A 95 13.88 4.77 20.01
C GLY A 95 13.07 3.58 19.53
N ARG A 96 12.27 3.76 18.45
CA ARG A 96 11.33 2.79 17.90
C ARG A 96 11.72 2.25 16.52
N GLU A 97 13.02 2.23 16.23
CA GLU A 97 13.55 1.75 14.96
C GLU A 97 13.25 0.27 14.74
N ASP A 98 13.44 -0.56 15.76
CA ASP A 98 13.13 -2.00 15.71
C ASP A 98 11.66 -2.28 15.35
N GLN A 99 10.72 -1.46 15.86
CA GLN A 99 9.30 -1.62 15.52
C GLN A 99 9.01 -1.18 14.08
N LEU A 100 9.70 -0.15 13.58
CA LEU A 100 9.59 0.23 12.17
C LEU A 100 10.16 -0.87 11.26
N GLU A 101 11.33 -1.40 11.58
CA GLU A 101 11.95 -2.49 10.82
C GLU A 101 11.08 -3.74 10.81
N LEU A 102 10.53 -4.13 11.98
CA LEU A 102 9.59 -5.24 12.08
C LEU A 102 8.35 -5.01 11.21
N ALA A 103 7.76 -3.82 11.27
CA ALA A 103 6.57 -3.51 10.49
C ALA A 103 6.83 -3.49 8.97
N GLU A 104 7.92 -2.85 8.53
CA GLU A 104 8.33 -2.85 7.11
C GLU A 104 8.66 -4.28 6.63
N HIS A 105 9.30 -5.09 7.47
CA HIS A 105 9.61 -6.49 7.16
C HIS A 105 8.34 -7.33 7.00
N VAL A 106 7.40 -7.26 7.96
CA VAL A 106 6.13 -7.98 7.86
C VAL A 106 5.32 -7.50 6.65
N ALA A 107 5.28 -6.19 6.40
CA ALA A 107 4.63 -5.64 5.21
C ALA A 107 5.22 -6.21 3.92
N MET A 108 6.56 -6.30 3.83
CA MET A 108 7.25 -6.91 2.70
C MET A 108 6.88 -8.40 2.54
N LEU A 109 6.91 -9.20 3.62
CA LEU A 109 6.61 -10.64 3.55
C LEU A 109 5.16 -10.92 3.16
N VAL A 110 4.24 -10.05 3.56
CA VAL A 110 2.82 -10.14 3.23
C VAL A 110 2.55 -9.67 1.81
N ALA A 111 3.14 -8.54 1.40
CA ALA A 111 2.84 -7.89 0.12
C ALA A 111 3.53 -8.56 -1.07
N THR A 112 4.80 -8.96 -0.94
CA THR A 112 5.60 -9.52 -2.04
C THR A 112 4.89 -10.66 -2.81
N PRO A 113 4.37 -11.73 -2.17
CA PRO A 113 3.72 -12.82 -2.91
C PRO A 113 2.41 -12.41 -3.61
N ARG A 114 1.83 -11.26 -3.24
CA ARG A 114 0.58 -10.72 -3.81
C ARG A 114 0.86 -9.75 -4.95
N LEU A 115 2.02 -9.11 -4.91
CA LEU A 115 2.51 -8.17 -5.92
C LEU A 115 3.48 -8.84 -6.91
N ASP A 116 3.73 -10.14 -6.79
CA ASP A 116 4.61 -10.88 -7.70
C ASP A 116 4.03 -10.86 -9.13
N PRO A 117 4.74 -10.32 -10.12
CA PRO A 117 4.24 -10.28 -11.49
C PRO A 117 4.17 -11.69 -12.09
N ALA A 118 3.14 -11.96 -12.90
CA ALA A 118 2.94 -13.26 -13.54
C ALA A 118 4.04 -13.59 -14.56
N ASP A 119 4.51 -12.57 -15.29
CA ASP A 119 5.70 -12.64 -16.12
C ASP A 119 6.84 -11.91 -15.40
N PRO A 120 7.88 -12.61 -14.93
CA PRO A 120 9.01 -11.95 -14.29
C PRO A 120 9.76 -11.03 -15.26
N GLU A 121 9.70 -11.21 -16.58
CA GLU A 121 10.39 -10.32 -17.53
C GLU A 121 9.61 -9.02 -17.79
N ASP A 122 8.38 -8.90 -17.28
CA ASP A 122 7.58 -7.68 -17.36
C ASP A 122 8.14 -6.59 -16.41
N ALA A 123 8.98 -5.73 -16.97
CA ALA A 123 9.61 -4.63 -16.27
C ALA A 123 8.60 -3.60 -15.74
N GLU A 124 7.50 -3.39 -16.45
CA GLU A 124 6.44 -2.44 -16.07
C GLU A 124 5.68 -2.98 -14.86
N ALA A 125 5.31 -4.27 -14.87
CA ALA A 125 4.68 -4.92 -13.73
C ALA A 125 5.59 -4.90 -12.49
N ARG A 126 6.90 -5.13 -12.64
CA ARG A 126 7.87 -5.00 -11.54
C ARG A 126 7.94 -3.57 -10.99
N ALA A 127 7.91 -2.56 -11.86
CA ALA A 127 7.94 -1.16 -11.45
C ALA A 127 6.69 -0.81 -10.61
N VAL A 128 5.51 -1.25 -11.05
CA VAL A 128 4.24 -1.09 -10.30
C VAL A 128 4.33 -1.76 -8.93
N SER A 129 4.81 -3.00 -8.86
CA SER A 129 4.97 -3.73 -7.59
C SER A 129 5.93 -3.03 -6.63
N GLY A 130 7.05 -2.50 -7.14
CA GLY A 130 7.99 -1.69 -6.36
C GLY A 130 7.38 -0.39 -5.83
N ALA A 131 6.62 0.33 -6.67
CA ALA A 131 5.94 1.56 -6.28
C ALA A 131 4.89 1.31 -5.19
N LEU A 132 4.11 0.23 -5.32
CA LEU A 132 3.14 -0.22 -4.32
C LEU A 132 3.79 -0.58 -2.99
N LEU A 133 4.89 -1.34 -3.02
CA LEU A 133 5.61 -1.71 -1.82
C LEU A 133 6.21 -0.48 -1.11
N TRP A 134 6.77 0.47 -1.88
CA TRP A 134 7.25 1.74 -1.34
C TRP A 134 6.13 2.52 -0.63
N LEU A 135 4.93 2.58 -1.24
CA LEU A 135 3.79 3.29 -0.69
C LEU A 135 3.23 2.64 0.58
N ILE A 136 3.16 1.30 0.63
CA ILE A 136 2.80 0.56 1.84
C ILE A 136 3.77 0.91 2.97
N GLY A 137 5.09 0.90 2.70
CA GLY A 137 6.11 1.29 3.67
C GLY A 137 5.95 2.74 4.18
N THR A 138 5.61 3.67 3.29
CA THR A 138 5.32 5.07 3.63
C THR A 138 4.15 5.17 4.61
N VAL A 139 3.04 4.46 4.34
CA VAL A 139 1.85 4.48 5.21
C VAL A 139 2.12 3.77 6.54
N VAL A 140 2.85 2.66 6.54
CA VAL A 140 3.29 1.95 7.76
C VAL A 140 4.10 2.86 8.67
N ALA A 141 5.12 3.55 8.12
CA ALA A 141 5.92 4.50 8.89
C ALA A 141 5.07 5.62 9.48
N GLY A 142 4.15 6.18 8.68
CA GLY A 142 3.19 7.19 9.15
C GLY A 142 2.27 6.68 10.26
N ALA A 143 1.73 5.47 10.12
CA ALA A 143 0.84 4.85 11.09
C ALA A 143 1.52 4.60 12.44
N LEU A 144 2.81 4.22 12.44
CA LEU A 144 3.60 4.03 13.66
C LEU A 144 4.02 5.35 14.32
N ALA A 145 4.37 6.35 13.51
CA ALA A 145 4.79 7.67 13.99
C ALA A 145 3.60 8.52 14.49
N GLY A 146 2.40 8.31 13.93
CA GLY A 146 1.19 9.09 14.18
C GLY A 146 0.54 8.78 15.52
N GLY A 147 1.02 9.35 16.61
CA GLY A 147 0.27 9.40 17.86
C GLY A 147 0.52 10.70 18.60
N ASP A 148 -0.56 11.33 19.10
CA ASP A 148 -0.65 12.60 19.84
C ASP A 148 0.46 13.60 19.49
N GLY A 149 0.23 14.36 18.42
CA GLY A 149 1.05 15.53 18.05
C GLY A 149 1.82 15.42 16.74
N GLY A 150 1.72 14.32 15.99
CA GLY A 150 2.36 14.16 14.68
C GLY A 150 1.36 14.36 13.55
N GLU A 151 1.28 15.58 13.05
CA GLU A 151 0.37 16.06 12.00
C GLU A 151 0.55 15.29 10.67
N ASP A 152 -0.32 14.32 10.43
CA ASP A 152 -0.92 14.16 9.10
C ASP A 152 -2.13 15.12 9.08
N GLU A 153 -1.84 16.42 9.14
CA GLU A 153 -2.82 17.50 9.41
C GLU A 153 -3.99 17.50 8.42
N ASP A 154 -3.74 17.01 7.21
CA ASP A 154 -4.71 16.89 6.13
C ASP A 154 -5.29 15.47 5.98
N GLY A 155 -4.84 14.49 6.77
CA GLY A 155 -5.30 13.10 6.74
C GLY A 155 -4.84 12.31 5.50
N THR A 156 -3.85 12.80 4.75
CA THR A 156 -3.39 12.17 3.50
C THR A 156 -2.92 10.74 3.69
N LEU A 157 -2.06 10.46 4.68
CA LEU A 157 -1.56 9.11 4.91
C LEU A 157 -2.66 8.16 5.41
N ALA A 158 -3.61 8.68 6.19
CA ALA A 158 -4.78 7.90 6.61
C ALA A 158 -5.69 7.57 5.42
N GLU A 159 -5.92 8.51 4.50
CA GLU A 159 -6.70 8.29 3.28
C GLU A 159 -6.02 7.27 2.35
N LEU A 160 -4.70 7.34 2.20
CA LEU A 160 -3.91 6.34 1.47
C LEU A 160 -4.00 4.97 2.14
N ALA A 161 -3.96 4.91 3.47
CA ALA A 161 -4.16 3.67 4.22
C ALA A 161 -5.54 3.05 3.94
N ASP A 162 -6.61 3.85 4.00
CA ASP A 162 -7.98 3.40 3.75
C ASP A 162 -8.14 2.84 2.32
N LEU A 163 -7.54 3.50 1.32
CA LEU A 163 -7.53 3.01 -0.06
C LEU A 163 -6.79 1.68 -0.17
N LEU A 164 -5.61 1.60 0.44
CA LEU A 164 -4.80 0.39 0.39
C LEU A 164 -5.47 -0.77 1.12
N GLU A 165 -6.12 -0.52 2.26
CA GLU A 165 -6.94 -1.47 3.02
C GLU A 165 -8.12 -1.98 2.20
N SER A 166 -8.70 -1.10 1.38
CA SER A 166 -9.93 -1.37 0.60
C SER A 166 -9.69 -1.93 -0.81
N GLY A 167 -8.45 -2.27 -1.15
CA GLY A 167 -8.17 -2.91 -2.44
C GLY A 167 -7.73 -1.99 -3.58
N TRP A 168 -7.42 -0.73 -3.26
CA TRP A 168 -7.11 0.31 -4.24
C TRP A 168 -5.65 0.74 -4.14
N TRP A 169 -4.96 0.72 -5.27
CA TRP A 169 -3.67 1.36 -5.46
C TRP A 169 -3.86 2.86 -5.69
N PRO A 170 -3.37 3.74 -4.80
CA PRO A 170 -3.29 5.16 -5.03
C PRO A 170 -2.08 5.46 -5.92
N ILE A 171 -2.33 5.67 -7.23
CA ILE A 171 -1.27 5.93 -8.21
C ILE A 171 -0.64 7.31 -7.96
N GLY A 172 -1.48 8.30 -7.63
CA GLY A 172 -1.04 9.66 -7.33
C GLY A 172 -1.81 10.73 -8.09
N ARG A 173 -1.30 11.96 -8.07
CA ARG A 173 -1.93 13.09 -8.76
C ARG A 173 -1.40 13.23 -10.18
N VAL A 174 -2.30 13.36 -11.15
CA VAL A 174 -1.98 13.62 -12.56
C VAL A 174 -2.91 14.70 -13.09
N ASN A 175 -2.35 15.78 -13.63
CA ASN A 175 -3.12 16.90 -14.19
C ASN A 175 -4.24 17.42 -13.26
N GLY A 176 -3.95 17.51 -11.95
CA GLY A 176 -4.90 17.97 -10.93
C GLY A 176 -5.97 16.96 -10.51
N ARG A 177 -5.92 15.72 -11.00
CA ARG A 177 -6.83 14.62 -10.61
C ARG A 177 -6.08 13.58 -9.80
N PHE A 178 -6.76 12.94 -8.85
CA PHE A 178 -6.18 11.83 -8.08
C PHE A 178 -6.57 10.51 -8.72
N LEU A 179 -5.58 9.70 -9.07
CA LEU A 179 -5.79 8.45 -9.80
C LEU A 179 -5.67 7.26 -8.86
N ILE A 180 -6.61 6.32 -9.00
CA ILE A 180 -6.60 5.05 -8.29
C ILE A 180 -6.83 3.90 -9.28
N SER A 181 -6.28 2.72 -8.97
CA SER A 181 -6.52 1.48 -9.72
C SER A 181 -6.80 0.34 -8.75
N PRO A 182 -7.64 -0.65 -9.08
CA PRO A 182 -7.74 -1.86 -8.27
C PRO A 182 -6.39 -2.61 -8.25
N TYR A 183 -6.11 -3.36 -7.18
CA TYR A 183 -4.86 -4.12 -7.04
C TYR A 183 -4.64 -5.24 -8.05
N THR A 184 -5.69 -5.67 -8.76
CA THR A 184 -5.79 -7.00 -9.38
C THR A 184 -4.46 -7.52 -9.92
N ALA A 185 -3.79 -8.33 -9.10
CA ALA A 185 -2.66 -9.14 -9.48
C ALA A 185 -3.17 -10.09 -10.57
N ALA A 186 -2.44 -10.19 -11.67
CA ALA A 186 -2.78 -11.13 -12.71
C ALA A 186 -2.50 -12.52 -12.14
N ARG A 187 -3.51 -13.19 -11.56
CA ARG A 187 -3.55 -14.63 -11.67
C ARG A 187 -4.13 -14.89 -13.04
N GLY A 188 -3.24 -15.27 -13.96
CA GLY A 188 -3.60 -15.53 -15.35
C GLY A 188 -4.86 -16.40 -15.41
N GLU A 189 -5.74 -16.05 -16.33
CA GLU A 189 -6.58 -17.08 -16.91
C GLU A 189 -5.65 -18.19 -17.41
N PRO A 190 -5.97 -19.49 -17.15
CA PRO A 190 -5.37 -20.53 -17.97
C PRO A 190 -5.77 -20.21 -19.41
N ARG A 191 -4.80 -19.84 -20.23
CA ARG A 191 -4.99 -19.84 -21.68
C ARG A 191 -5.11 -21.29 -22.09
N ASP A 192 -6.31 -21.70 -22.48
CA ASP A 192 -6.57 -22.95 -23.21
C ASP A 192 -5.79 -22.98 -24.54
#